data_AF-A0A4Q1VAV7-F1
#
_entry.id   AF-A0A4Q1VAV7-F1
#
_cell.length_a   1.000
_cell.length_b   1.000
_cell.length_c   1.000
_cell.angle_alpha   90.00
_cell.angle_beta   90.00
_cell.angle_gamma   90.00
#
_symmetry.space_group_name_H-M   'P 1'
#
loop_
_entity.id
_entity.type
_entity.pdbx_description
1 polymer ?
#
loop_
_entity_poly.entity_id
_entity_poly.type
_entity_poly.pdbx_seq_one_letter_code
_entity_poly.pdbx_strand_id
1 'polypeptide(L)'
;MMSEMSRSKAVPQKSSAATGEQGRAVRLTRELLDQVDAWALRQKRRPNRSEAIQLLVKTALDGLRDRSIRQAPKSKHESSRIRAKELASDAIDGMGDADATSEDRASRKGKLMKGPEEFRNVRRDRSNG
;
A
#
# COMPACT_ATOMS: atom_id res chain seq x y z
N MET A 1 -73.46 33.33 29.31
CA MET A 1 -72.28 34.21 29.44
C MET A 1 -71.03 33.36 29.30
N MET A 2 -70.15 33.73 28.34
CA MET A 2 -68.69 33.48 28.26
C MET A 2 -68.26 32.01 28.00
N SER A 3 -68.02 31.60 26.75
CA SER A 3 -66.82 31.77 25.89
C SER A 3 -65.56 31.03 26.36
N GLU A 4 -65.10 30.09 25.50
CA GLU A 4 -63.70 29.86 25.10
C GLU A 4 -62.73 29.12 26.07
N MET A 5 -61.73 28.33 25.64
CA MET A 5 -61.02 28.14 24.38
C MET A 5 -60.34 26.74 24.37
N SER A 6 -60.30 26.11 23.18
CA SER A 6 -59.37 25.03 22.82
C SER A 6 -57.92 25.38 23.13
N ARG A 7 -57.16 24.44 23.71
CA ARG A 7 -55.69 24.49 23.77
C ARG A 7 -55.09 23.26 23.10
N SER A 8 -54.72 23.43 21.84
CA SER A 8 -53.91 22.50 21.07
C SER A 8 -52.54 22.32 21.75
N LYS A 9 -52.16 21.08 22.06
CA LYS A 9 -50.78 20.77 22.49
C LYS A 9 -49.85 20.83 21.27
N ALA A 10 -49.02 21.87 21.22
CA ALA A 10 -47.94 21.99 20.26
C ALA A 10 -46.85 20.95 20.55
N VAL A 11 -46.51 20.15 19.53
CA VAL A 11 -45.31 19.31 19.53
C VAL A 11 -44.12 20.23 19.25
N PRO A 12 -43.05 20.22 20.07
CA PRO A 12 -41.85 20.97 19.74
C PRO A 12 -41.10 20.25 18.61
N GLN A 13 -41.34 20.68 17.37
CA GLN A 13 -40.44 20.41 16.24
C GLN A 13 -39.19 21.27 16.43
N LYS A 14 -38.11 20.66 16.94
CA LYS A 14 -36.83 21.34 17.13
C LYS A 14 -36.12 21.50 15.78
N SER A 15 -36.32 22.69 15.23
CA SER A 15 -35.43 23.51 14.38
C SER A 15 -34.53 22.80 13.37
N SER A 16 -34.90 22.96 12.11
CA SER A 16 -33.99 22.98 10.95
C SER A 16 -32.87 24.01 11.15
N ALA A 17 -31.59 23.61 11.07
CA ALA A 17 -30.49 24.50 10.70
C ALA A 17 -29.17 23.71 10.55
N ALA A 18 -28.82 23.42 9.30
CA ALA A 18 -27.49 23.59 8.69
C ALA A 18 -27.40 22.61 7.52
N THR A 19 -27.20 23.13 6.31
CA THR A 19 -26.63 22.36 5.20
C THR A 19 -25.16 22.06 5.52
N GLY A 20 -24.91 21.37 6.65
CA GLY A 20 -23.70 20.61 6.88
C GLY A 20 -23.86 19.31 6.11
N GLU A 21 -22.79 18.82 5.51
CA GLU A 21 -22.78 17.59 4.72
C GLU A 21 -23.69 16.51 5.32
N GLN A 22 -24.64 16.03 4.51
CA GLN A 22 -25.61 15.02 4.88
C GLN A 22 -24.88 13.84 5.55
N GLY A 23 -25.16 13.60 6.83
CA GLY A 23 -24.62 12.46 7.55
C GLY A 23 -25.01 11.17 6.84
N ARG A 24 -24.02 10.42 6.34
CA ARG A 24 -24.26 9.12 5.70
C ARG A 24 -24.23 8.03 6.76
N ALA A 25 -25.32 7.27 6.88
CA ALA A 25 -25.36 6.10 7.75
C ALA A 25 -24.57 4.94 7.11
N VAL A 26 -23.55 4.44 7.82
CA VAL A 26 -22.79 3.25 7.44
C VAL A 26 -23.08 2.16 8.48
N ARG A 27 -23.37 0.94 8.01
CA ARG A 27 -23.56 -0.20 8.90
C ARG A 27 -22.18 -0.77 9.26
N LEU A 28 -21.82 -0.62 10.53
CA LEU A 28 -20.62 -1.21 11.12
C LEU A 28 -21.05 -2.16 12.23
N THR A 29 -20.36 -3.28 12.38
CA THR A 29 -20.59 -4.18 13.52
C THR A 29 -20.20 -3.48 14.82
N ARG A 30 -20.80 -3.89 15.94
CA ARG A 30 -20.49 -3.30 17.25
C ARG A 30 -19.01 -3.48 17.61
N GLU A 31 -18.47 -4.66 17.34
CA GLU A 31 -17.05 -4.97 17.55
C GLU A 31 -16.12 -4.03 16.77
N LEU A 32 -16.44 -3.76 15.51
CA LEU A 32 -15.64 -2.85 14.69
C LEU A 32 -15.70 -1.41 15.22
N LEU A 33 -16.88 -0.96 15.70
CA LEU A 33 -17.01 0.34 16.34
C LEU A 33 -16.18 0.44 17.61
N ASP A 34 -16.18 -0.61 18.45
CA ASP A 34 -15.39 -0.65 19.68
C ASP A 34 -13.88 -0.60 19.37
N GLN A 35 -13.43 -1.27 18.31
CA GLN A 35 -12.04 -1.20 17.84
C GLN A 35 -11.65 0.20 17.35
N VAL A 36 -12.54 0.87 16.60
CA VAL A 36 -12.32 2.25 16.14
C VAL A 36 -12.23 3.22 17.32
N ASP A 37 -13.13 3.09 18.29
CA ASP A 37 -13.12 3.93 19.50
C ASP A 37 -11.85 3.69 20.34
N ALA A 38 -11.46 2.43 20.53
CA ALA A 38 -10.21 2.08 21.21
C ALA A 38 -8.97 2.62 20.47
N TRP A 39 -8.98 2.60 19.13
CA TRP A 39 -7.92 3.20 18.33
C TRP A 39 -7.87 4.72 18.49
N ALA A 40 -9.03 5.39 18.49
CA ALA A 40 -9.13 6.84 18.64
C ALA A 40 -8.55 7.31 19.99
N LEU A 41 -8.84 6.58 21.08
CA LEU A 41 -8.33 6.88 22.43
C LEU A 41 -6.79 6.81 22.53
N ARG A 42 -6.14 5.98 21.72
CA ARG A 42 -4.68 5.85 21.66
C ARG A 42 -4.00 7.00 20.91
N GLN A 43 -4.75 7.77 20.12
CA GLN A 43 -4.18 8.86 19.36
C GLN A 43 -3.97 10.10 20.24
N LYS A 44 -2.84 10.79 20.04
CA LYS A 44 -2.50 12.01 20.80
C LYS A 44 -3.55 13.11 20.70
N ARG A 45 -4.23 13.22 19.55
CA ARG A 45 -5.30 14.20 19.31
C ARG A 45 -6.69 13.73 19.77
N ARG A 46 -6.87 12.45 20.11
CA ARG A 46 -8.15 11.82 20.45
C ARG A 46 -9.28 12.25 19.50
N PRO A 47 -9.19 11.87 18.21
CA PRO A 47 -10.18 12.25 17.21
C PRO A 47 -11.57 11.77 17.61
N ASN A 48 -12.60 12.49 17.18
CA ASN A 48 -13.97 12.01 17.34
C ASN A 48 -14.20 10.76 16.45
N ARG A 49 -15.30 10.04 16.67
CA ARG A 49 -15.55 8.78 15.95
C ARG A 49 -15.56 8.94 14.43
N SER A 50 -16.16 10.02 13.92
CA SER A 50 -16.21 10.29 12.47
C SER A 50 -14.82 10.59 11.91
N GLU A 51 -14.03 11.41 12.60
CA GLU A 51 -12.64 11.72 12.25
C GLU A 51 -11.75 10.47 12.31
N ALA A 52 -11.95 9.61 13.30
CA ALA A 52 -11.20 8.36 13.42
C ALA A 52 -11.47 7.44 12.23
N ILE A 53 -12.74 7.28 11.85
CA ILE A 53 -13.13 6.52 10.66
C ILE A 53 -12.52 7.15 9.40
N GLN A 54 -12.61 8.47 9.24
CA GLN A 54 -12.05 9.17 8.09
C GLN A 54 -10.53 8.98 7.98
N LEU A 55 -9.79 9.10 9.09
CA LEU A 55 -8.34 8.90 9.13
C LEU A 55 -7.97 7.47 8.77
N LEU A 56 -8.63 6.48 9.38
CA LEU A 56 -8.39 5.07 9.09
C LEU A 56 -8.64 4.74 7.63
N VAL A 57 -9.77 5.20 7.07
CA VAL A 57 -10.11 4.99 5.67
C VAL A 57 -9.10 5.68 4.75
N LYS A 58 -8.73 6.94 5.05
CA LYS A 58 -7.73 7.67 4.27
C LYS A 58 -6.39 6.95 4.25
N THR A 59 -5.88 6.54 5.42
CA THR A 59 -4.62 5.81 5.53
C THR A 59 -4.68 4.45 4.82
N ALA A 60 -5.80 3.74 4.91
CA ALA A 60 -5.99 2.48 4.19
C ALA A 60 -5.97 2.69 2.67
N LEU A 61 -6.62 3.74 2.16
CA LEU A 61 -6.64 4.07 0.74
C LEU A 61 -5.27 4.53 0.23
N ASP A 62 -4.55 5.34 1.00
CA ASP A 62 -3.18 5.77 0.65
C ASP A 62 -2.24 4.55 0.61
N GLY A 63 -2.35 3.64 1.58
CA GLY A 63 -1.62 2.36 1.58
C GLY A 63 -1.99 1.44 0.41
N LEU A 64 -3.26 1.44 -0.03
CA LEU A 64 -3.70 0.69 -1.21
C LEU A 64 -3.15 1.28 -2.51
N ARG A 65 -3.10 2.61 -2.64
CA ARG A 65 -2.49 3.30 -3.78
C ARG A 65 -1.01 2.99 -3.87
N ASP A 66 -0.31 3.09 -2.75
CA ASP A 66 1.11 2.74 -2.66
C ASP A 66 1.35 1.26 -2.98
N ARG A 67 0.46 0.37 -2.51
CA ARG A 67 0.54 -1.06 -2.82
C ARG A 67 0.27 -1.32 -4.31
N SER A 68 -0.69 -0.64 -4.92
CA SER A 68 -0.98 -0.75 -6.35
C SER A 68 0.23 -0.32 -7.20
N ILE A 69 0.92 0.75 -6.81
CA ILE A 69 2.17 1.18 -7.45
C ILE A 69 3.32 0.18 -7.19
N ARG A 70 3.39 -0.39 -5.98
CA ARG A 70 4.42 -1.36 -5.57
C ARG A 70 4.12 -2.81 -5.98
N GLN A 71 2.94 -3.10 -6.54
CA GLN A 71 2.56 -4.42 -7.06
C GLN A 71 3.25 -4.77 -8.38
N ALA A 72 4.10 -3.89 -8.92
CA ALA A 72 5.20 -4.34 -9.77
C ALA A 72 6.31 -4.92 -8.87
N PRO A 73 6.54 -6.25 -8.81
CA PRO A 73 7.60 -6.84 -8.01
C PRO A 73 8.94 -6.58 -8.71
N LYS A 74 9.43 -5.34 -8.65
CA LYS A 74 10.68 -4.94 -9.31
C LYS A 74 11.69 -4.28 -8.38
N SER A 75 11.41 -3.97 -7.12
CA SER A 75 12.37 -3.18 -6.31
C SER A 75 13.41 -4.02 -5.56
N LYS A 76 13.01 -5.12 -4.91
CA LYS A 76 13.94 -5.95 -4.13
C LYS A 76 14.68 -7.01 -4.96
N HIS A 77 13.99 -7.59 -5.96
CA HIS A 77 14.61 -8.56 -6.86
C HIS A 77 15.53 -7.91 -7.89
N GLU A 78 15.18 -6.73 -8.42
CA GLU A 78 16.05 -6.02 -9.35
C GLU A 78 17.34 -5.57 -8.65
N SER A 79 17.24 -5.00 -7.44
CA SER A 79 18.43 -4.63 -6.66
C SER A 79 19.31 -5.85 -6.32
N SER A 80 18.71 -6.99 -5.97
CA SER A 80 19.47 -8.24 -5.75
C SER A 80 20.09 -8.78 -7.04
N ARG A 81 19.39 -8.68 -8.17
CA ARG A 81 19.84 -9.17 -9.48
C ARG A 81 20.98 -8.31 -10.02
N ILE A 82 20.87 -7.00 -9.89
CA ILE A 82 21.93 -6.03 -10.22
C ILE A 82 23.17 -6.34 -9.37
N ARG A 83 23.02 -6.44 -8.05
CA ARG A 83 24.15 -6.73 -7.15
C ARG A 83 24.80 -8.09 -7.43
N ALA A 84 24.01 -9.12 -7.73
CA ALA A 84 24.55 -10.43 -8.10
C ALA A 84 25.32 -10.37 -9.44
N LYS A 85 24.83 -9.58 -10.40
CA LYS A 85 25.52 -9.37 -11.69
C LYS A 85 26.85 -8.63 -11.50
N GLU A 86 26.90 -7.63 -10.62
CA GLU A 86 28.12 -6.90 -10.27
C GLU A 86 29.15 -7.83 -9.64
N LEU A 87 28.78 -8.55 -8.58
CA LEU A 87 29.70 -9.48 -7.90
C LEU A 87 30.24 -10.57 -8.84
N ALA A 88 29.39 -11.08 -9.71
CA ALA A 88 29.78 -12.11 -10.67
C ALA A 88 30.65 -11.53 -11.81
N SER A 89 30.42 -10.28 -12.20
CA SER A 89 31.28 -9.53 -13.13
C SER A 89 32.69 -9.39 -12.56
N ASP A 90 32.81 -8.93 -11.32
CA ASP A 90 34.10 -8.68 -10.66
C ASP A 90 34.88 -10.00 -10.45
N ALA A 91 34.18 -11.07 -10.07
CA ALA A 91 34.80 -12.39 -9.93
C ALA A 91 35.35 -12.93 -11.26
N ILE A 92 34.63 -12.73 -12.37
CA ILE A 92 35.10 -13.15 -13.70
C ILE A 92 36.31 -12.33 -14.15
N ASP A 93 36.31 -11.02 -13.87
CA ASP A 93 37.46 -10.17 -14.20
C ASP A 93 38.73 -10.62 -13.47
N GLY A 94 38.61 -11.08 -12.22
CA GLY A 94 39.71 -11.65 -11.44
C GLY A 94 40.20 -13.02 -11.92
N MET A 95 39.37 -13.79 -12.61
CA MET A 95 39.72 -15.11 -13.20
C MET A 95 40.07 -15.02 -14.70
N GLY A 96 40.07 -13.82 -15.26
CA GLY A 96 40.30 -13.59 -16.68
C GLY A 96 41.71 -13.97 -17.11
N ASP A 97 41.81 -14.66 -18.24
CA ASP A 97 43.08 -14.98 -18.89
C ASP A 97 43.79 -13.70 -19.34
N ALA A 98 44.94 -13.41 -18.74
CA ALA A 98 45.70 -12.18 -18.97
C ALA A 98 46.28 -12.11 -20.39
N ASP A 99 46.48 -13.26 -21.04
CA ASP A 99 47.06 -13.36 -22.38
C ASP A 99 46.01 -13.14 -23.48
N ALA A 100 44.72 -13.11 -23.12
CA ALA A 100 43.63 -12.86 -24.05
C ALA A 100 43.41 -11.36 -24.32
N THR A 101 43.00 -11.04 -25.56
CA THR A 101 42.61 -9.67 -25.93
C THR A 101 41.44 -9.17 -25.07
N SER A 102 41.33 -7.86 -24.89
CA SER A 102 40.26 -7.25 -24.10
C SER A 102 38.86 -7.57 -24.67
N GLU A 103 38.75 -7.66 -26.00
CA GLU A 103 37.50 -7.99 -26.70
C GLU A 103 37.10 -9.45 -26.49
N ASP A 104 38.06 -10.39 -26.56
CA ASP A 104 37.79 -11.81 -26.29
C ASP A 104 37.40 -12.04 -24.82
N ARG A 105 38.03 -11.32 -23.89
CA ARG A 105 37.66 -11.34 -22.47
C ARG A 105 36.25 -10.82 -22.24
N ALA A 106 35.90 -9.68 -22.85
CA ALA A 106 34.55 -9.10 -22.74
C ALA A 106 33.47 -10.03 -23.33
N SER A 107 33.74 -10.63 -24.49
CA SER A 107 32.85 -11.59 -25.15
C SER A 107 32.62 -12.84 -24.27
N ARG A 108 33.70 -13.40 -23.71
CA ARG A 108 33.62 -14.57 -22.82
C ARG A 108 32.87 -14.26 -21.52
N LYS A 109 33.15 -13.10 -20.89
CA LYS A 109 32.44 -12.62 -19.71
C LYS A 109 30.93 -12.50 -19.96
N GLY A 110 30.54 -11.92 -21.10
CA GLY A 110 29.14 -11.83 -21.50
C GLY A 110 28.46 -13.20 -21.66
N LYS A 111 29.15 -14.16 -22.28
CA LYS A 111 28.65 -15.54 -22.44
C LYS A 111 28.47 -16.25 -21.09
N LEU A 112 29.41 -16.10 -20.16
CA LEU A 112 29.33 -16.69 -18.81
C LEU A 112 28.21 -16.06 -17.97
N MET A 113 28.07 -14.73 -17.99
CA MET A 113 27.01 -14.01 -17.29
C MET A 113 25.62 -14.36 -17.81
N LYS A 114 25.47 -14.53 -19.13
CA LYS A 114 24.18 -14.92 -19.75
C LYS A 114 23.88 -16.42 -19.57
N GLY A 115 24.91 -17.25 -19.53
CA GLY A 115 24.84 -18.70 -19.48
C GLY A 115 24.59 -19.37 -20.84
N PRO A 116 24.78 -20.70 -20.94
CA PRO A 116 24.53 -21.48 -22.16
C PRO A 116 23.06 -21.42 -22.57
N GLU A 117 22.79 -21.51 -23.87
CA GLU A 117 21.45 -21.27 -24.43
C GLU A 117 20.43 -22.28 -23.94
N GLU A 118 20.86 -23.53 -23.75
CA GLU A 118 20.10 -24.68 -23.29
C GLU A 118 19.44 -24.43 -21.92
N PHE A 119 20.07 -23.60 -21.09
CA PHE A 119 19.60 -23.31 -19.73
C PHE A 119 18.87 -21.96 -19.62
N ARG A 120 18.88 -21.12 -20.66
CA ARG A 120 18.25 -19.78 -20.58
C ARG A 120 16.75 -19.86 -20.39
N ASN A 121 16.08 -20.79 -21.09
CA ASN A 121 14.62 -20.96 -21.03
C ASN A 121 14.16 -21.78 -19.81
N VAL A 122 15.07 -22.57 -19.21
CA VAL A 122 14.80 -23.37 -18.01
C VAL A 122 14.91 -22.55 -16.73
N ARG A 123 15.61 -21.41 -16.78
CA ARG A 123 15.67 -20.40 -15.70
C ARG A 123 14.31 -19.72 -15.53
N ARG A 124 13.31 -20.45 -15.04
CA ARG A 124 12.11 -19.87 -14.45
C ARG A 124 12.53 -19.24 -13.13
N ASP A 125 12.46 -17.91 -13.02
CA ASP A 125 12.54 -17.23 -11.73
C ASP A 125 11.45 -17.83 -10.83
N ARG A 126 11.84 -18.65 -9.85
CA ARG A 126 10.89 -19.16 -8.85
C ARG A 126 10.45 -17.97 -8.04
N SER A 127 9.22 -17.50 -8.26
CA SER A 127 8.55 -16.64 -7.29
C SER A 127 8.44 -17.43 -5.99
N ASN A 128 9.24 -17.10 -4.98
CA ASN A 128 8.99 -17.58 -3.64
C ASN A 128 7.62 -17.05 -3.20
N GLY A 129 6.73 -17.98 -2.82
CA GLY A 129 5.50 -17.65 -2.10
C GLY A 129 5.80 -17.09 -0.71
#